data_AF-A0A6G0QY61-F1
#
_entry.id   AF-A0A6G0QY61-F1
#
_cell.length_a   1.000
_cell.length_b   1.000
_cell.length_c   1.000
_cell.angle_alpha   90.00
_cell.angle_beta   90.00
_cell.angle_gamma   90.00
#
_symmetry.space_group_name_H-M   'P 1'
#
loop_
_entity.id
_entity.type
_entity.pdbx_description
1 polymer ?
#
loop_
_entity_poly.entity_id
_entity_poly.type
_entity_poly.pdbx_seq_one_letter_code
_entity_poly.pdbx_strand_id
1 'polypeptide(L)' 'MDAVEKPVEQAIGGEMPERFGQIFGGWTHSTEHYLAVYGYYGTDTRPPPPKYPLLSLEPVTNDPDDH' A
#
# COMPACT_ATOMS: atom_id res chain seq x y z
N MET A 1 4.84 -13.38 7.69
CA MET A 1 4.50 -12.12 7.00
C MET A 1 4.25 -11.01 8.02
N ASP A 2 3.41 -11.22 9.06
CA ASP A 2 3.13 -10.21 10.10
C ASP A 2 4.30 -9.60 10.89
N ALA A 3 5.41 -10.32 11.12
CA ALA A 3 6.47 -9.87 12.03
C ALA A 3 7.30 -8.69 11.47
N VAL A 4 7.31 -8.51 10.15
CA VAL A 4 8.04 -7.42 9.46
C VAL A 4 7.05 -6.40 8.89
N GLU A 5 5.88 -6.84 8.44
CA GLU A 5 4.85 -6.00 7.84
C GLU A 5 4.27 -4.99 8.83
N LYS A 6 3.83 -5.44 10.02
CA LYS A 6 3.20 -4.57 11.03
C LYS A 6 4.11 -3.43 11.52
N PRO A 7 5.39 -3.66 11.86
CA PRO A 7 6.29 -2.56 12.23
C PRO A 7 6.46 -1.52 11.13
N VAL A 8 6.52 -1.95 9.86
CA VAL A 8 6.67 -1.05 8.71
C VAL A 8 5.40 -0.23 8.50
N GLU A 9 4.23 -0.87 8.53
CA GLU A 9 2.94 -0.17 8.46
C GLU A 9 2.77 0.86 9.58
N GLN A 10 3.21 0.54 10.80
CA GLN A 10 3.14 1.46 11.94
C GLN A 10 4.11 2.64 11.79
N ALA A 11 5.33 2.40 11.33
CA ALA A 11 6.30 3.47 11.10
C ALA A 11 5.79 4.45 10.04
N ILE A 12 5.35 3.92 8.89
CA ILE A 12 4.79 4.70 7.79
C ILE A 12 3.52 5.43 8.24
N GLY A 13 2.62 4.76 8.95
CA GLY A 13 1.40 5.35 9.48
C GLY A 13 1.64 6.49 10.47
N GLY A 14 2.73 6.42 11.26
CA GLY A 14 3.13 7.49 12.17
C GLY A 14 3.61 8.76 11.47
N GLU A 15 4.07 8.66 10.21
CA GLU A 15 4.50 9.80 9.39
C GLU A 15 3.37 10.40 8.53
N MET A 16 2.23 9.70 8.41
CA MET A 16 1.13 10.11 7.54
C MET A 16 0.17 11.13 8.18
N PRO A 17 -0.49 11.97 7.37
CA PRO A 17 -1.57 12.83 7.85
C PRO A 17 -2.76 12.00 8.35
N GLU A 18 -3.42 12.45 9.43
CA GLU A 18 -4.55 11.74 10.08
C GLU A 18 -5.70 11.35 9.13
N ARG A 19 -5.89 12.11 8.04
CA ARG A 19 -6.97 11.92 7.06
C ARG A 19 -6.55 11.15 5.80
N PHE A 20 -5.31 10.70 5.73
CA PHE A 20 -4.75 9.97 4.59
C PHE A 20 -4.01 8.72 5.07
N GLY A 21 -4.43 7.56 4.58
CA GLY A 21 -3.72 6.29 4.77
C GLY A 21 -3.21 5.73 3.45
N GLN A 22 -2.41 4.68 3.52
CA GLN A 22 -2.05 3.86 2.38
C GLN A 22 -2.39 2.39 2.66
N ILE A 23 -2.61 1.62 1.60
CA ILE A 23 -2.86 0.18 1.65
C ILE A 23 -1.88 -0.48 0.67
N PHE A 24 -1.11 -1.43 1.18
CA PHE A 24 -0.23 -2.26 0.37
C PHE A 24 -0.98 -3.54 -0.03
N GLY A 25 -1.00 -3.85 -1.31
CA GLY A 25 -1.64 -5.04 -1.85
C GLY A 25 -0.69 -5.80 -2.76
N GLY A 26 -0.45 -7.07 -2.47
CA GLY A 26 0.21 -7.97 -3.40
C GLY A 26 -0.74 -8.40 -4.50
N TRP A 27 -0.33 -8.25 -5.77
CA TRP A 27 -1.05 -8.80 -6.92
C TRP A 27 -0.13 -9.71 -7.72
N THR A 28 -0.64 -10.83 -8.20
CA THR A 28 0.12 -11.76 -9.04
C THR A 28 -0.64 -12.00 -10.33
N HIS A 29 0.04 -11.80 -11.46
CA HIS A 29 -0.50 -12.13 -12.76
C HIS A 29 0.48 -13.06 -13.49
N SER A 30 0.05 -14.30 -13.73
CA SER A 30 0.91 -15.35 -14.28
C SER A 30 2.14 -15.60 -13.39
N THR A 31 3.34 -15.25 -13.86
CA THR A 31 4.61 -15.42 -13.14
C THR A 31 5.13 -14.11 -12.56
N GLU A 32 4.45 -12.99 -12.80
CA GLU A 32 4.88 -11.67 -12.36
C GLU A 32 4.15 -11.29 -11.07
N HIS A 33 4.92 -10.86 -10.09
CA HIS A 33 4.42 -10.34 -8.83
C HIS A 33 4.50 -8.82 -8.86
N TYR A 34 3.49 -8.17 -8.29
CA TYR A 34 3.35 -6.72 -8.25
C TYR A 34 3.01 -6.29 -6.84
N LEU A 35 3.57 -5.15 -6.45
CA LEU A 35 3.15 -4.41 -5.27
C LEU A 35 2.26 -3.24 -5.72
N ALA A 36 1.00 -3.28 -5.34
CA ALA A 36 0.06 -2.19 -5.51
C ALA A 36 0.06 -1.33 -4.24
N VAL A 37 0.17 -0.01 -4.41
CA VAL A 37 0.02 0.97 -3.33
C VAL A 37 -1.24 1.77 -3.61
N TYR A 38 -2.20 1.70 -2.70
CA TYR A 38 -3.42 2.50 -2.75
C TYR A 38 -3.35 3.62 -1.71
N GLY A 39 -3.94 4.76 -2.02
CA GLY A 39 -4.26 5.79 -1.04
C GLY A 39 -5.61 5.51 -0.41
N TYR A 40 -5.84 6.00 0.80
CA TYR A 40 -7.12 5.96 1.50
C TYR A 40 -7.41 7.33 2.09
N TYR A 41 -8.46 8.01 1.61
CA TYR A 41 -8.84 9.31 2.18
C TYR A 41 -10.34 9.58 2.11
N GLY A 42 -10.83 10.37 3.06
CA GLY A 42 -12.19 10.90 3.07
C GLY A 42 -12.25 12.29 2.41
N THR A 43 -13.29 12.56 1.63
CA THR A 43 -13.60 13.90 1.10
C THR A 43 -14.56 14.65 2.03
N ASP A 44 -14.53 15.99 2.07
CA ASP A 44 -15.38 16.82 2.95
C ASP A 44 -16.87 16.89 2.55
N THR A 45 -17.31 16.08 1.60
CA THR A 45 -18.75 15.93 1.32
C THR A 45 -19.41 15.15 2.49
N ARG A 46 -20.75 15.10 2.59
CA ARG A 46 -21.42 14.32 3.67
C ARG A 46 -22.59 13.47 3.15
N PRO A 47 -22.57 12.12 3.27
CA PRO A 47 -21.41 11.24 3.46
C PRO A 47 -20.89 10.72 2.11
N PRO A 48 -19.67 11.03 1.69
CA PRO A 48 -19.04 10.41 0.55
C PRO A 48 -18.45 9.07 0.97
N PRO A 49 -18.42 8.11 0.04
CA PRO A 49 -17.60 6.94 0.24
C PRO A 49 -16.12 7.38 0.37
N PRO A 50 -15.34 6.70 1.23
CA PRO A 50 -13.88 6.83 1.19
C PRO A 50 -13.36 6.52 -0.21
N LYS A 51 -12.29 7.20 -0.60
CA LYS A 51 -11.63 7.00 -1.90
C LYS A 51 -10.41 6.10 -1.75
N TYR A 52 -10.21 5.26 -2.76
CA TYR A 52 -9.13 4.28 -2.82
C TYR A 52 -8.38 4.35 -4.16
N PRO A 53 -7.75 5.48 -4.53
CA PRO A 53 -7.01 5.52 -5.79
C PRO A 53 -5.77 4.62 -5.72
N LEU A 54 -5.46 3.97 -6.84
CA LEU A 54 -4.16 3.35 -7.05
C LEU A 54 -3.12 4.48 -7.22
N LEU A 55 -2.12 4.52 -6.33
CA LEU A 55 -1.03 5.48 -6.36
C LEU A 55 0.16 4.96 -7.17
N SER A 56 0.48 3.68 -7.01
CA SER A 56 1.57 3.01 -7.72
C SER A 56 1.26 1.52 -7.90
N LEU A 57 1.78 0.95 -8.98
CA LEU A 57 1.76 -0.49 -9.24
C LEU A 57 3.12 -0.85 -9.83
N GLU A 58 3.97 -1.47 -9.03
CA GLU A 58 5.35 -1.77 -9.44
C GLU A 58 5.61 -3.27 -9.43
N PRO A 59 6.31 -3.81 -10.46
CA PRO A 59 6.71 -5.21 -10.47
C PRO A 59 7.73 -5.46 -9.37
N VAL A 60 7.56 -6.55 -8.63
CA VAL A 60 8.53 -7.04 -7.66
C VAL A 60 9.64 -7.73 -8.44
N THR A 61 10.81 -7.09 -8.48
CA THR A 61 12.00 -7.69 -9.08
C THR A 61 12.72 -8.50 -8.01
N ASN A 62 12.97 -9.78 -8.28
CA ASN A 62 13.84 -10.58 -7.42
C ASN A 62 15.28 -10.33 -7.88
N ASP A 63 16.01 -9.47 -7.16
CA ASP A 63 17.43 -9.32 -7.41
C ASP A 63 18.15 -10.63 -7.08
N PRO A 64 19.08 -11.09 -7.92
CA PRO A 64 19.76 -12.38 -7.72
C PRO A 64 20.69 -12.41 -6.49
N ASP A 65 20.92 -11.26 -5.85
CA ASP A 65 21.75 -11.11 -4.65
C ASP A 65 20.93 -11.15 -3.34
N ASP A 66 19.60 -11.32 -3.43
CA ASP A 66 18.70 -11.46 -2.29
C ASP A 66 18.76 -12.91 -1.74
N HIS A 67 19.92 -13.29 -1.18
CA HIS A 67 20.13 -14.56 -0.47
C HIS A 67 21.10 -14.42 0.72
#